data_AF-A0A558GAY0-F1
#
_entry.id   AF-A0A558GAY0-F1
#
_cell.length_a   1.000
_cell.length_b   1.000
_cell.length_c   1.000
_cell.angle_alpha   90.00
_cell.angle_beta   90.00
_cell.angle_gamma   90.00
#
_symmetry.space_group_name_H-M   'P 1'
#
loop_
_entity.id
_entity.type
_entity.pdbx_description
1 polymer ?
#
loop_
_entity_poly.entity_id
_entity_poly.type
_entity_poly.pdbx_seq_one_letter_code
_entity_poly.pdbx_strand_id
1 'polypeptide(L)'
;MTELHAVVIADDITGANDTGSQFASRGHRTNVAFDPNAPTDCDVLVVDTETREAPPTEAYDSVRTVVAAHDAPVLYKKLDSTLRGNVADELTALLDAATPDLLLLAPAFPANGRTTEDGVQLVDGDPVLQTLTDSENLPSASSVVDLLSSVPYPVETMHTGIVDAGRQAVRSRLTEIHRRHNEPTVVVADATSQTHLRSLADAADRLAADIAYAGSGGLAGALSLSPTDGGEGAVLGVVGSVSETSFEQLTAVPDGALVVLDPEAMLERPEEAAASALGPLLDAQRVHGFAVVTSAASPGAVDAVHRTADALGLDESAVKDRIATALRETVRRVHESRPLTGLFTTGGSTTIAVLDELDATSLDLTGIELSEGVPLTRIRGGPADETLLVTKAGSFGEPTTIVNCLDFIGTR
;
A
#
# COMPACT_ATOMS: atom_id res chain seq x y z
N MET A 1 -22.77 -3.56 13.52
CA MET A 1 -22.26 -4.88 13.06
C MET A 1 -20.94 -4.59 12.42
N THR A 2 -19.88 -5.26 12.86
CA THR A 2 -18.56 -5.12 12.25
C THR A 2 -18.59 -5.80 10.88
N GLU A 3 -18.09 -5.12 9.86
CA GLU A 3 -18.10 -5.56 8.48
C GLU A 3 -16.84 -6.40 8.21
N LEU A 4 -17.01 -7.57 7.60
CA LEU A 4 -15.91 -8.47 7.25
C LEU A 4 -15.28 -7.98 5.95
N HIS A 5 -14.02 -7.56 5.99
CA HIS A 5 -13.31 -7.05 4.83
C HIS A 5 -12.51 -8.14 4.10
N ALA A 6 -12.01 -9.13 4.84
CA ALA A 6 -11.23 -10.21 4.26
C ALA A 6 -11.44 -11.56 4.93
N VAL A 7 -11.37 -12.61 4.11
CA VAL A 7 -11.24 -14.00 4.52
C VAL A 7 -9.90 -14.54 4.05
N VAL A 8 -9.08 -14.98 5.00
CA VAL A 8 -7.80 -15.64 4.75
C VAL A 8 -7.96 -17.12 5.01
N ILE A 9 -7.58 -17.97 4.06
CA ILE A 9 -7.64 -19.43 4.20
C ILE A 9 -6.21 -19.95 4.29
N ALA A 10 -5.81 -20.42 5.47
CA ALA A 10 -4.47 -20.93 5.74
C ALA A 10 -4.45 -22.46 5.80
N ASP A 11 -3.34 -23.04 5.36
CA ASP A 11 -3.07 -24.49 5.36
C ASP A 11 -2.48 -24.98 6.69
N ASP A 12 -2.00 -24.07 7.55
CA ASP A 12 -1.47 -24.35 8.88
C ASP A 12 -1.61 -23.17 9.87
N ILE A 13 -1.55 -23.46 11.17
CA ILE A 13 -1.65 -22.45 12.23
C ILE A 13 -0.52 -21.41 12.23
N THR A 14 0.70 -21.80 11.83
CA THR A 14 1.84 -20.86 11.82
C THR A 14 1.67 -19.84 10.71
N GLY A 15 1.28 -20.28 9.52
CA GLY A 15 0.94 -19.41 8.40
C GLY A 15 -0.31 -18.57 8.66
N ALA A 16 -1.31 -19.11 9.36
CA ALA A 16 -2.50 -18.38 9.78
C ALA A 16 -2.14 -17.19 10.68
N ASN A 17 -1.34 -17.44 11.73
CA ASN A 17 -0.90 -16.40 12.67
C ASN A 17 0.03 -15.36 12.01
N ASP A 18 0.98 -15.81 11.19
CA ASP A 18 1.89 -14.92 10.46
C ASP A 18 1.10 -13.96 9.56
N THR A 19 0.18 -14.49 8.77
CA THR A 19 -0.67 -13.71 7.85
C THR A 19 -1.63 -12.80 8.60
N GLY A 20 -2.30 -13.32 9.63
CA GLY A 20 -3.19 -12.53 10.47
C GLY A 20 -2.47 -11.37 11.15
N SER A 21 -1.21 -11.56 11.56
CA SER A 21 -0.39 -10.50 12.16
C SER A 21 -0.11 -9.34 11.19
N GLN A 22 -0.03 -9.62 9.89
CA GLN A 22 0.14 -8.58 8.87
C GLN A 22 -1.06 -7.64 8.84
N PHE A 23 -2.28 -8.13 9.02
CA PHE A 23 -3.48 -7.28 9.10
C PHE A 23 -3.64 -6.65 10.49
N ALA A 24 -3.42 -7.40 11.56
CA ALA A 24 -3.56 -6.90 12.93
C ALA A 24 -2.59 -5.75 13.25
N SER A 25 -1.35 -5.82 12.77
CA SER A 25 -0.35 -4.74 12.94
C SER A 25 -0.72 -3.42 12.24
N ARG A 26 -1.71 -3.47 11.34
CA ARG A 26 -2.30 -2.33 10.64
C ARG A 26 -3.65 -1.88 11.22
N GLY A 27 -4.08 -2.47 12.34
CA GLY A 27 -5.26 -2.02 13.09
C GLY A 27 -6.55 -2.79 12.79
N HIS A 28 -6.52 -3.74 11.86
CA HIS A 28 -7.68 -4.60 11.60
C HIS A 28 -7.89 -5.59 12.75
N ARG A 29 -9.11 -5.65 13.29
CA ARG A 29 -9.51 -6.71 14.23
C ARG A 29 -9.48 -8.03 13.47
N THR A 30 -8.46 -8.82 13.77
CA THR A 30 -8.18 -10.07 13.07
C THR A 30 -8.42 -11.25 14.00
N ASN A 31 -9.17 -12.25 13.55
CA ASN A 31 -9.46 -13.46 14.33
C ASN A 31 -8.94 -14.69 13.58
N VAL A 32 -8.26 -15.59 14.29
CA VAL A 32 -7.85 -16.90 13.77
C VAL A 32 -8.83 -17.95 14.27
N ALA A 33 -9.52 -18.61 13.35
CA ALA A 33 -10.52 -19.62 13.62
C ALA A 33 -10.09 -20.99 13.09
N PHE A 34 -10.54 -22.03 13.78
CA PHE A 34 -10.34 -23.44 13.41
C PHE A 34 -11.64 -24.09 12.89
N ASP A 35 -12.76 -23.38 13.03
CA ASP A 35 -14.05 -23.80 12.49
C ASP A 35 -14.28 -23.08 11.16
N PRO A 36 -14.51 -23.78 10.04
CA PRO A 36 -14.77 -23.17 8.74
C PRO A 36 -16.06 -22.36 8.66
N ASN A 37 -16.92 -22.40 9.69
CA ASN A 37 -18.15 -21.59 9.79
C ASN A 37 -18.10 -20.58 10.95
N ALA A 38 -16.90 -20.17 11.37
CA ALA A 38 -16.74 -19.29 12.53
C ALA A 38 -17.47 -17.94 12.37
N PRO A 39 -17.92 -17.32 13.48
CA PRO A 39 -18.56 -16.01 13.43
C PRO A 39 -17.66 -14.92 12.85
N THR A 40 -18.24 -14.00 12.09
CA THR A 40 -17.54 -12.93 11.36
C THR A 40 -17.50 -11.61 12.15
N ASP A 41 -17.40 -11.67 13.49
CA ASP A 41 -17.34 -10.49 14.37
C ASP A 41 -15.94 -9.83 14.39
N CYS A 42 -15.34 -9.65 13.21
CA CYS A 42 -13.99 -9.13 13.01
C CYS A 42 -13.86 -8.50 11.62
N ASP A 43 -12.82 -7.69 11.41
CA ASP A 43 -12.54 -7.08 10.10
C ASP A 43 -11.85 -8.09 9.17
N VAL A 44 -11.06 -9.02 9.74
CA VAL A 44 -10.38 -10.11 9.02
C VAL A 44 -10.59 -11.44 9.73
N LEU A 45 -11.15 -12.40 9.03
CA LEU A 45 -11.25 -13.78 9.49
C LEU A 45 -10.16 -14.62 8.82
N VAL A 46 -9.29 -15.22 9.62
CA VAL A 46 -8.31 -16.21 9.16
C VAL A 46 -8.81 -17.58 9.57
N VAL A 47 -9.14 -18.44 8.61
CA VAL A 47 -9.50 -19.83 8.87
C VAL A 47 -8.27 -20.70 8.63
N ASP A 48 -7.80 -21.34 9.68
CA ASP A 48 -6.81 -22.40 9.61
C ASP A 48 -7.51 -23.73 9.32
N THR A 49 -7.14 -24.35 8.20
CA THR A 49 -7.73 -25.60 7.73
C THR A 49 -6.90 -26.82 8.12
N GLU A 50 -5.67 -26.65 8.62
CA GLU A 50 -4.73 -27.76 8.93
C GLU A 50 -4.61 -28.78 7.77
N THR A 51 -4.50 -28.27 6.53
CA THR A 51 -4.54 -29.05 5.29
C THR A 51 -3.17 -29.26 4.63
N ARG A 52 -2.09 -28.68 5.16
CA ARG A 52 -0.74 -28.80 4.57
C ARG A 52 -0.30 -30.25 4.35
N GLU A 53 -0.55 -31.12 5.31
CA GLU A 53 -0.18 -32.55 5.26
C GLU A 53 -1.38 -33.46 4.98
N ALA A 54 -2.56 -32.87 4.79
CA ALA A 54 -3.78 -33.61 4.50
C ALA A 54 -3.76 -34.18 3.07
N PRO A 55 -4.58 -35.22 2.77
CA PRO A 55 -4.80 -35.67 1.42
C PRO A 55 -5.31 -34.51 0.51
N PRO A 56 -4.87 -34.42 -0.76
CA PRO A 56 -5.27 -33.35 -1.67
C PRO A 56 -6.78 -33.11 -1.77
N THR A 57 -7.59 -34.18 -1.72
CA THR A 57 -9.06 -34.09 -1.76
C THR A 57 -9.63 -33.41 -0.51
N GLU A 58 -9.05 -33.65 0.66
CA GLU A 58 -9.48 -33.03 1.92
C GLU A 58 -9.08 -31.56 1.98
N ALA A 59 -7.90 -31.22 1.45
CA ALA A 59 -7.46 -29.84 1.28
C ALA A 59 -8.40 -29.07 0.35
N TYR A 60 -8.74 -29.66 -0.79
CA TYR A 60 -9.70 -29.11 -1.75
C TYR A 60 -11.08 -28.85 -1.11
N ASP A 61 -11.66 -29.85 -0.45
CA ASP A 61 -12.99 -29.75 0.16
C ASP A 61 -13.04 -28.72 1.31
N SER A 62 -11.96 -28.61 2.09
CA SER A 62 -11.83 -27.64 3.18
C SER A 62 -11.85 -26.21 2.67
N VAL A 63 -11.07 -25.90 1.63
CA VAL A 63 -11.06 -24.56 1.03
C VAL A 63 -12.44 -24.20 0.49
N ARG A 64 -13.10 -25.11 -0.25
CA ARG A 64 -14.46 -24.86 -0.75
C ARG A 64 -15.47 -24.57 0.36
N THR A 65 -15.34 -25.28 1.48
CA THR A 65 -16.23 -25.08 2.64
C THR A 65 -16.08 -23.68 3.21
N VAL A 66 -14.86 -23.20 3.39
CA VAL A 66 -14.60 -21.84 3.91
C VAL A 66 -15.09 -20.77 2.95
N VAL A 67 -14.81 -20.91 1.65
CA VAL A 67 -15.29 -19.96 0.63
C VAL A 67 -16.81 -19.90 0.58
N ALA A 68 -17.50 -21.03 0.74
CA ALA A 68 -18.97 -21.06 0.74
C ALA A 68 -19.60 -20.50 2.03
N ALA A 69 -18.87 -20.50 3.15
CA ALA A 69 -19.36 -20.08 4.45
C ALA A 69 -19.29 -18.56 4.68
N HIS A 70 -18.43 -17.85 3.94
CA HIS A 70 -18.14 -16.45 4.18
C HIS A 70 -18.19 -15.63 2.89
N ASP A 71 -18.81 -14.46 2.98
CA ASP A 71 -18.84 -13.46 1.93
C ASP A 71 -17.99 -12.27 2.38
N ALA A 72 -16.94 -11.95 1.63
CA ALA A 72 -16.01 -10.87 1.93
C ALA A 72 -15.43 -10.28 0.63
N PRO A 73 -15.19 -8.95 0.58
CA PRO A 73 -14.58 -8.31 -0.58
C PRO A 73 -13.21 -8.88 -0.97
N VAL A 74 -12.42 -9.33 0.02
CA VAL A 74 -11.09 -9.90 -0.22
C VAL A 74 -11.05 -11.36 0.20
N LEU A 75 -10.75 -12.23 -0.76
CA LEU A 75 -10.43 -13.63 -0.52
C LEU A 75 -8.93 -13.87 -0.69
N TYR A 76 -8.28 -14.43 0.33
CA TYR A 76 -6.85 -14.68 0.34
C TYR A 76 -6.52 -16.13 0.66
N LYS A 77 -5.88 -16.84 -0.27
CA LYS A 77 -5.27 -18.14 0.04
C LYS A 77 -3.86 -17.97 0.55
N LYS A 78 -3.66 -18.24 1.84
CA LYS A 78 -2.33 -18.32 2.43
C LYS A 78 -1.66 -19.63 2.02
N LEU A 79 -0.47 -19.51 1.45
CA LEU A 79 0.45 -20.59 1.07
C LEU A 79 1.71 -20.53 1.92
N ASP A 80 2.35 -21.67 2.17
CA ASP A 80 3.71 -21.72 2.69
C ASP A 80 4.68 -20.96 1.75
N SER A 81 5.56 -20.11 2.30
CA SER A 81 6.50 -19.32 1.47
C SER A 81 7.56 -20.18 0.80
N THR A 82 7.68 -21.45 1.20
CA THR A 82 8.49 -22.48 0.54
C THR A 82 7.65 -23.46 -0.29
N LEU A 83 6.39 -23.11 -0.60
CA LEU A 83 5.47 -23.82 -1.49
C LEU A 83 5.14 -25.27 -1.09
N ARG A 84 5.32 -25.62 0.18
CA ARG A 84 4.89 -26.93 0.69
C ARG A 84 3.37 -27.02 0.75
N GLY A 85 2.86 -28.24 0.75
CA GLY A 85 1.43 -28.53 0.89
C GLY A 85 0.71 -28.67 -0.45
N ASN A 86 -0.63 -28.67 -0.40
CA ASN A 86 -1.51 -28.97 -1.52
C ASN A 86 -1.80 -27.73 -2.38
N VAL A 87 -0.76 -27.00 -2.78
CA VAL A 87 -0.89 -25.67 -3.43
C VAL A 87 -1.81 -25.71 -4.66
N ALA A 88 -1.60 -26.63 -5.60
CA ALA A 88 -2.42 -26.69 -6.81
C ALA A 88 -3.88 -27.05 -6.53
N ASP A 89 -4.13 -28.01 -5.64
CA ASP A 89 -5.47 -28.47 -5.28
C ASP A 89 -6.25 -27.39 -4.53
N GLU A 90 -5.61 -26.70 -3.57
CA GLU A 90 -6.24 -25.63 -2.79
C GLU A 90 -6.54 -24.39 -3.64
N LEU A 91 -5.66 -24.02 -4.58
CA LEU A 91 -5.94 -22.94 -5.51
C LEU A 91 -7.05 -23.32 -6.50
N THR A 92 -7.10 -24.58 -6.95
CA THR A 92 -8.19 -25.08 -7.78
C THR A 92 -9.53 -25.01 -7.04
N ALA A 93 -9.56 -25.40 -5.76
CA ALA A 93 -10.75 -25.30 -4.91
C ALA A 93 -11.25 -23.85 -4.77
N LEU A 94 -10.33 -22.89 -4.59
CA LEU A 94 -10.66 -21.48 -4.52
C LEU A 94 -11.26 -20.99 -5.84
N LEU A 95 -10.63 -21.30 -6.98
CA LEU A 95 -11.09 -20.91 -8.31
C LEU A 95 -12.47 -21.49 -8.63
N ASP A 96 -12.70 -22.77 -8.29
CA ASP A 96 -13.98 -23.46 -8.50
C ASP A 96 -15.12 -22.89 -7.63
N ALA A 97 -14.81 -22.44 -6.42
CA ALA A 97 -15.81 -21.98 -5.45
C ALA A 97 -16.12 -20.48 -5.53
N ALA A 98 -15.08 -19.64 -5.65
CA ALA A 98 -15.22 -18.19 -5.70
C ALA A 98 -15.36 -17.66 -7.13
N THR A 99 -14.90 -18.41 -8.13
CA THR A 99 -14.93 -18.03 -9.56
C THR A 99 -14.46 -16.59 -9.84
N PRO A 100 -13.31 -16.14 -9.29
CA PRO A 100 -12.80 -14.79 -9.56
C PRO A 100 -12.39 -14.67 -11.03
N ASP A 101 -12.36 -13.45 -11.56
CA ASP A 101 -11.80 -13.19 -12.88
C ASP A 101 -10.30 -13.51 -12.89
N LEU A 102 -9.58 -13.07 -11.85
CA LEU A 102 -8.14 -13.29 -11.69
C LEU A 102 -7.83 -13.81 -10.29
N LEU A 103 -6.87 -14.74 -10.22
CA LEU A 103 -6.18 -15.11 -8.98
C LEU A 103 -4.74 -14.58 -9.05
N LEU A 104 -4.44 -13.53 -8.30
CA LEU A 104 -3.10 -12.97 -8.22
C LEU A 104 -2.26 -13.78 -7.22
N LEU A 105 -1.27 -14.52 -7.72
CA LEU A 105 -0.39 -15.37 -6.94
C LEU A 105 1.01 -14.76 -6.81
N ALA A 106 1.41 -14.40 -5.60
CA ALA A 106 2.77 -13.96 -5.28
C ALA A 106 3.27 -14.63 -3.99
N PRO A 107 4.04 -15.73 -4.09
CA PRO A 107 4.48 -16.49 -2.92
C PRO A 107 5.67 -15.85 -2.18
N ALA A 108 6.37 -14.90 -2.79
CA ALA A 108 7.52 -14.21 -2.19
C ALA A 108 7.23 -13.65 -0.79
N PHE A 109 8.23 -13.75 0.09
CA PHE A 109 8.27 -13.07 1.38
C PHE A 109 9.67 -12.46 1.60
N PRO A 110 9.96 -11.30 0.96
CA PRO A 110 11.33 -10.76 0.91
C PRO A 110 11.94 -10.47 2.28
N ALA A 111 11.14 -10.03 3.25
CA ALA A 111 11.60 -9.80 4.63
C ALA A 111 12.13 -11.08 5.30
N ASN A 112 11.68 -12.25 4.84
CA ASN A 112 12.15 -13.55 5.30
C ASN A 112 13.12 -14.18 4.28
N GLY A 113 13.68 -13.45 3.32
CA GLY A 113 14.64 -14.01 2.34
C GLY A 113 14.00 -14.91 1.28
N ARG A 114 12.67 -14.83 1.06
CA ARG A 114 11.98 -15.59 0.01
C ARG A 114 11.61 -14.67 -1.14
N THR A 115 12.09 -14.97 -2.35
CA THR A 115 11.80 -14.19 -3.56
C THR A 115 11.22 -15.09 -4.65
N THR A 116 10.50 -14.49 -5.60
CA THR A 116 10.07 -15.15 -6.83
C THR A 116 10.69 -14.42 -8.00
N GLU A 117 11.49 -15.11 -8.79
CA GLU A 117 12.25 -14.55 -9.91
C GLU A 117 12.12 -15.46 -11.13
N ASP A 118 11.69 -14.91 -12.25
CA ASP A 118 11.42 -15.65 -13.49
C ASP A 118 10.47 -16.86 -13.26
N GLY A 119 9.48 -16.68 -12.39
CA GLY A 119 8.53 -17.72 -11.98
C GLY A 119 9.10 -18.80 -11.07
N VAL A 120 10.35 -18.68 -10.59
CA VAL A 120 10.99 -19.63 -9.68
C VAL A 120 10.99 -19.08 -8.26
N GLN A 121 10.54 -19.88 -7.30
CA GLN A 121 10.61 -19.53 -5.88
C GLN A 121 11.99 -19.87 -5.31
N LEU A 122 12.60 -18.86 -4.68
CA LEU A 122 13.93 -18.91 -4.09
C LEU A 122 13.86 -18.74 -2.57
N VAL A 123 14.81 -19.37 -1.88
CA VAL A 123 15.11 -19.16 -0.45
C VAL A 123 16.56 -18.74 -0.36
N ASP A 124 16.82 -17.52 0.09
CA ASP A 124 18.16 -16.92 0.20
C ASP A 124 18.97 -17.01 -1.11
N GLY A 125 18.28 -16.96 -2.25
CA GLY A 125 18.84 -17.00 -3.61
C GLY A 125 18.89 -18.39 -4.26
N ASP A 126 18.64 -19.46 -3.50
CA ASP A 126 18.64 -20.83 -4.03
C ASP A 126 17.22 -21.32 -4.34
N PRO A 127 16.99 -22.08 -5.43
CA PRO A 127 15.68 -22.67 -5.72
C PRO A 127 15.15 -23.48 -4.54
N VAL A 128 13.88 -23.27 -4.20
CA VAL A 128 13.29 -23.78 -2.94
C VAL A 128 13.50 -25.28 -2.72
N LEU A 129 13.44 -26.11 -3.77
CA LEU A 129 13.64 -27.56 -3.64
C LEU A 129 15.06 -27.96 -3.24
N GLN A 130 16.04 -27.10 -3.50
CA GLN A 130 17.43 -27.33 -3.09
C GLN A 130 17.66 -26.99 -1.62
N THR A 131 16.71 -26.29 -0.98
CA THR A 131 16.83 -25.79 0.39
C THR A 131 16.07 -26.64 1.42
N LEU A 132 15.15 -27.49 0.98
CA LEU A 132 14.29 -28.31 1.85
C LEU A 132 14.88 -29.73 2.00
N THR A 133 15.35 -30.09 3.20
CA THR A 133 15.96 -31.41 3.47
C THR A 133 15.11 -32.34 4.33
N ASP A 134 14.24 -31.79 5.18
CA ASP A 134 13.49 -32.55 6.21
C ASP A 134 12.05 -32.04 6.35
N SER A 135 11.27 -32.06 5.28
CA SER A 135 9.85 -31.69 5.33
C SER A 135 8.98 -32.74 4.67
N GLU A 136 7.81 -33.00 5.26
CA GLU A 136 6.73 -33.69 4.60
C GLU A 136 6.04 -32.75 3.59
N ASN A 137 5.38 -33.33 2.59
CA ASN A 137 4.68 -32.65 1.48
C ASN A 137 5.48 -31.52 0.77
N LEU A 138 6.68 -31.87 0.28
CA LEU A 138 7.54 -30.99 -0.50
C LEU A 138 6.85 -30.49 -1.79
N PRO A 139 7.16 -29.27 -2.26
CA PRO A 139 6.67 -28.81 -3.56
C PRO A 139 7.11 -29.76 -4.68
N SER A 140 6.29 -29.93 -5.72
CA SER A 140 6.66 -30.77 -6.86
C SER A 140 7.69 -30.11 -7.80
N ALA A 141 7.81 -28.78 -7.75
CA ALA A 141 8.74 -27.98 -8.53
C ALA A 141 9.11 -26.67 -7.81
N SER A 142 10.28 -26.10 -8.12
CA SER A 142 10.63 -24.73 -7.70
C SER A 142 10.05 -23.66 -8.63
N SER A 143 9.78 -24.01 -9.88
CA SER A 143 8.98 -23.21 -10.80
C SER A 143 7.53 -23.22 -10.32
N VAL A 144 6.98 -22.05 -10.00
CA VAL A 144 5.59 -21.89 -9.58
C VAL A 144 4.66 -22.29 -10.71
N VAL A 145 5.02 -22.02 -11.97
CA VAL A 145 4.22 -22.45 -13.13
C VAL A 145 4.16 -23.97 -13.26
N ASP A 146 5.29 -24.66 -13.06
CA ASP A 146 5.34 -26.12 -13.13
C ASP A 146 4.59 -26.76 -11.96
N LEU A 147 4.67 -26.16 -10.76
CA LEU A 147 3.91 -26.56 -9.58
C LEU A 147 2.39 -26.52 -9.83
N LEU A 148 1.93 -25.58 -10.65
CA LEU A 148 0.52 -25.39 -10.99
C LEU A 148 0.08 -26.15 -12.25
N SER A 149 0.90 -27.05 -12.78
CA SER A 149 0.59 -27.78 -14.03
C SER A 149 -0.69 -28.64 -13.98
N SER A 150 -1.19 -28.98 -12.78
CA SER A 150 -2.45 -29.69 -12.57
C SER A 150 -3.67 -28.78 -12.39
N VAL A 151 -3.48 -27.46 -12.26
CA VAL A 151 -4.58 -26.50 -12.14
C VAL A 151 -5.33 -26.43 -13.48
N PRO A 152 -6.66 -26.63 -13.52
CA PRO A 152 -7.44 -26.71 -14.75
C PRO A 152 -7.79 -25.34 -15.36
N TYR A 153 -6.99 -24.30 -15.07
CA TYR A 153 -7.22 -22.92 -15.47
C TYR A 153 -5.98 -22.33 -16.16
N PRO A 154 -6.14 -21.30 -17.01
CA PRO A 154 -5.01 -20.59 -17.59
C PRO A 154 -4.05 -20.06 -16.52
N VAL A 155 -2.75 -20.24 -16.74
CA VAL A 155 -1.68 -19.69 -15.91
C VAL A 155 -0.85 -18.73 -16.76
N GLU A 156 -0.80 -17.47 -16.34
CA GLU A 156 -0.02 -16.42 -16.98
C GLU A 156 1.06 -15.91 -16.01
N THR A 157 2.19 -15.47 -16.55
CA THR A 157 3.29 -14.93 -15.76
C THR A 157 3.33 -13.39 -15.83
N MET A 158 3.70 -12.80 -14.69
CA MET A 158 4.06 -11.39 -14.57
C MET A 158 5.51 -11.30 -14.09
N HIS A 159 6.40 -11.13 -15.07
CA HIS A 159 7.84 -11.09 -14.83
C HIS A 159 8.29 -9.82 -14.11
N THR A 160 9.43 -9.90 -13.41
CA THR A 160 10.01 -8.81 -12.62
C THR A 160 10.10 -7.50 -13.38
N GLY A 161 10.46 -7.50 -14.68
CA GLY A 161 10.56 -6.26 -15.47
C GLY A 161 9.25 -5.47 -15.60
N ILE A 162 8.09 -6.13 -15.53
CA ILE A 162 6.78 -5.44 -15.50
C ILE A 162 6.51 -4.86 -14.10
N VAL A 163 6.90 -5.61 -13.07
CA VAL A 163 6.70 -5.22 -11.67
C VAL A 163 7.62 -4.06 -11.28
N ASP A 164 8.88 -4.08 -11.74
CA ASP A 164 9.86 -3.00 -11.61
C ASP A 164 9.39 -1.70 -12.28
N ALA A 165 8.69 -1.82 -13.42
CA ALA A 165 8.08 -0.68 -14.10
C ALA A 165 6.89 -0.07 -13.31
N GLY A 166 6.50 -0.69 -12.19
CA GLY A 166 5.59 -0.16 -11.20
C GLY A 166 4.10 -0.40 -11.50
N ARG A 167 3.27 0.09 -10.57
CA ARG A 167 1.82 -0.12 -10.50
C ARG A 167 1.07 0.07 -11.83
N GLN A 168 1.41 1.07 -12.65
CA GLN A 168 0.70 1.32 -13.91
C GLN A 168 0.99 0.24 -14.96
N ALA A 169 2.22 -0.25 -15.04
CA ALA A 169 2.61 -1.34 -15.93
C ALA A 169 1.95 -2.65 -15.49
N VAL A 170 1.98 -2.95 -14.19
CA VAL A 170 1.28 -4.08 -13.57
C VAL A 170 -0.22 -4.05 -13.91
N ARG A 171 -0.90 -2.93 -13.66
CA ARG A 171 -2.34 -2.78 -13.95
C ARG A 171 -2.65 -2.99 -15.43
N SER A 172 -1.81 -2.45 -16.31
CA SER A 172 -1.99 -2.61 -17.76
C SER A 172 -1.87 -4.07 -18.17
N ARG A 173 -0.92 -4.81 -17.59
CA ARG A 173 -0.75 -6.25 -17.82
C ARG A 173 -1.91 -7.07 -17.25
N LEU A 174 -2.38 -6.79 -16.04
CA LEU A 174 -3.57 -7.45 -15.47
C LEU A 174 -4.80 -7.22 -16.33
N THR A 175 -5.02 -5.99 -16.81
CA THR A 175 -6.13 -5.65 -17.72
C THR A 175 -6.04 -6.44 -19.03
N GLU A 176 -4.83 -6.60 -19.57
CA GLU A 176 -4.59 -7.37 -20.80
C GLU A 176 -4.92 -8.85 -20.61
N ILE A 177 -4.48 -9.44 -19.48
CA ILE A 177 -4.75 -10.84 -19.13
C ILE A 177 -6.25 -11.07 -18.93
N HIS A 178 -6.90 -10.22 -18.13
CA HIS A 178 -8.34 -10.30 -17.87
C HIS A 178 -9.18 -10.24 -19.16
N ARG A 179 -8.77 -9.41 -20.15
CA ARG A 179 -9.49 -9.33 -21.44
C ARG A 179 -9.23 -10.52 -22.38
N ARG A 180 -8.16 -11.27 -22.17
CA ARG A 180 -7.75 -12.38 -23.04
C ARG A 180 -8.53 -13.65 -22.74
N HIS A 181 -8.87 -13.86 -21.48
CA HIS A 181 -9.51 -15.08 -20.98
C HIS A 181 -10.95 -14.78 -20.58
N ASN A 182 -11.86 -15.73 -20.81
CA ASN A 182 -13.26 -15.64 -20.38
C ASN A 182 -13.55 -16.57 -19.18
N GLU A 183 -12.49 -17.03 -18.51
CA GLU A 183 -12.52 -17.95 -17.39
C GLU A 183 -11.47 -17.51 -16.35
N PRO A 184 -11.61 -17.92 -15.08
CA PRO A 184 -10.65 -17.59 -14.03
C PRO A 184 -9.22 -17.86 -14.47
N THR A 185 -8.32 -16.89 -14.28
CA THR A 185 -6.92 -16.99 -14.70
C THR A 185 -5.98 -16.77 -13.53
N VAL A 186 -5.01 -17.67 -13.36
CA VAL A 186 -3.95 -17.52 -12.35
C VAL A 186 -2.84 -16.64 -12.92
N VAL A 187 -2.49 -15.58 -12.20
CA VAL A 187 -1.38 -14.69 -12.55
C VAL A 187 -0.25 -14.90 -11.55
N VAL A 188 0.79 -15.61 -11.96
CA VAL A 188 2.01 -15.82 -11.18
C VAL A 188 2.89 -14.60 -11.30
N ALA A 189 3.08 -13.86 -10.21
CA ALA A 189 3.84 -12.63 -10.20
C ALA A 189 5.20 -12.79 -9.50
N ASP A 190 6.24 -12.32 -10.17
CA ASP A 190 7.57 -12.20 -9.59
C ASP A 190 7.61 -11.07 -8.56
N ALA A 191 8.39 -11.28 -7.50
CA ALA A 191 8.61 -10.27 -6.46
C ALA A 191 9.91 -10.56 -5.69
N THR A 192 10.78 -9.55 -5.63
CA THR A 192 12.05 -9.59 -4.89
C THR A 192 12.07 -8.62 -3.70
N SER A 193 11.05 -7.75 -3.59
CA SER A 193 10.95 -6.73 -2.54
C SER A 193 9.51 -6.52 -2.09
N GLN A 194 9.33 -5.93 -0.90
CA GLN A 194 7.98 -5.55 -0.44
C GLN A 194 7.34 -4.49 -1.34
N THR A 195 8.16 -3.66 -2.01
CA THR A 195 7.68 -2.66 -2.98
C THR A 195 7.06 -3.31 -4.22
N HIS A 196 7.57 -4.45 -4.66
CA HIS A 196 6.97 -5.23 -5.74
C HIS A 196 5.59 -5.73 -5.31
N LEU A 197 5.49 -6.31 -4.12
CA LEU A 197 4.23 -6.82 -3.57
C LEU A 197 3.18 -5.71 -3.39
N ARG A 198 3.58 -4.50 -2.96
CA ARG A 198 2.69 -3.33 -2.92
C ARG A 198 2.22 -2.90 -4.30
N SER A 199 3.12 -2.86 -5.28
CA SER A 199 2.77 -2.51 -6.67
C SER A 199 1.77 -3.50 -7.27
N LEU A 200 1.90 -4.78 -6.93
CA LEU A 200 0.97 -5.85 -7.31
C LEU A 200 -0.41 -5.68 -6.66
N ALA A 201 -0.44 -5.52 -5.33
CA ALA A 201 -1.66 -5.31 -4.55
C ALA A 201 -2.45 -4.06 -5.01
N ASP A 202 -1.80 -2.90 -5.07
CA ASP A 202 -2.44 -1.63 -5.45
C ASP A 202 -3.00 -1.65 -6.89
N ALA A 203 -2.30 -2.32 -7.80
CA ALA A 203 -2.70 -2.41 -9.19
C ALA A 203 -3.94 -3.30 -9.36
N ALA A 204 -4.00 -4.38 -8.58
CA ALA A 204 -5.12 -5.31 -8.56
C ALA A 204 -6.36 -4.68 -7.94
N ASP A 205 -6.25 -4.04 -6.77
CA ASP A 205 -7.35 -3.37 -6.06
C ASP A 205 -8.09 -2.34 -6.93
N ARG A 206 -7.38 -1.68 -7.86
CA ARG A 206 -7.94 -0.65 -8.76
C ARG A 206 -8.38 -1.19 -10.13
N LEU A 207 -8.44 -2.51 -10.30
CA LEU A 207 -8.94 -3.13 -11.53
C LEU A 207 -10.45 -3.35 -11.42
N ALA A 208 -11.17 -3.07 -12.49
CA ALA A 208 -12.61 -3.39 -12.58
C ALA A 208 -12.78 -4.88 -12.95
N ALA A 209 -12.36 -5.77 -12.05
CA ALA A 209 -12.45 -7.22 -12.15
C ALA A 209 -12.50 -7.83 -10.74
N ASP A 210 -13.11 -9.01 -10.60
CA ASP A 210 -13.14 -9.72 -9.34
C ASP A 210 -11.80 -10.44 -9.13
N ILE A 211 -11.04 -10.03 -8.10
CA ILE A 211 -9.70 -10.57 -7.83
C ILE A 211 -9.67 -11.30 -6.50
N ALA A 212 -9.22 -12.56 -6.54
CA ALA A 212 -8.76 -13.26 -5.36
C ALA A 212 -7.23 -13.25 -5.31
N TYR A 213 -6.67 -13.45 -4.12
CA TYR A 213 -5.24 -13.37 -3.88
C TYR A 213 -4.73 -14.71 -3.34
N ALA A 214 -3.48 -15.04 -3.68
CA ALA A 214 -2.78 -16.16 -3.08
C ALA A 214 -1.30 -15.81 -2.85
N GLY A 215 -0.75 -16.26 -1.72
CA GLY A 215 0.64 -15.95 -1.40
C GLY A 215 1.00 -16.23 0.06
N SER A 216 2.17 -15.74 0.47
CA SER A 216 2.66 -15.84 1.85
C SER A 216 2.27 -14.62 2.70
N GLY A 217 2.85 -14.44 3.89
CA GLY A 217 2.68 -13.20 4.65
C GLY A 217 3.14 -11.94 3.89
N GLY A 218 4.04 -12.07 2.91
CA GLY A 218 4.54 -10.95 2.12
C GLY A 218 3.44 -10.19 1.36
N LEU A 219 2.67 -10.90 0.53
CA LEU A 219 1.58 -10.28 -0.26
C LEU A 219 0.44 -9.82 0.66
N ALA A 220 0.09 -10.59 1.70
CA ALA A 220 -0.91 -10.17 2.67
C ALA A 220 -0.55 -8.83 3.36
N GLY A 221 0.72 -8.62 3.69
CA GLY A 221 1.23 -7.36 4.22
C GLY A 221 1.21 -6.19 3.23
N ALA A 222 0.98 -6.45 1.94
CA ALA A 222 0.81 -5.44 0.90
C ALA A 222 -0.65 -5.12 0.59
N LEU A 223 -1.61 -5.99 0.94
CA LEU A 223 -3.02 -5.79 0.62
C LEU A 223 -3.69 -4.75 1.51
N SER A 224 -4.25 -3.70 0.92
CA SER A 224 -5.07 -2.74 1.65
C SER A 224 -6.49 -3.28 1.82
N LEU A 225 -6.96 -3.38 3.06
CA LEU A 225 -8.35 -3.73 3.36
C LEU A 225 -9.13 -2.44 3.63
N SER A 226 -9.14 -1.54 2.64
CA SER A 226 -10.00 -0.37 2.71
C SER A 226 -11.43 -0.80 2.37
N PRO A 227 -12.46 -0.26 3.04
CA PRO A 227 -13.81 -0.37 2.52
C PRO A 227 -13.82 0.21 1.09
N THR A 228 -14.44 -0.52 0.18
CA THR A 228 -14.69 -0.09 -1.20
C THR A 228 -15.60 1.13 -1.20
N ASP A 229 -14.99 2.30 -1.01
CA ASP A 229 -15.39 3.64 -1.43
C ASP A 229 -14.41 4.61 -0.74
N GLY A 230 -13.70 5.44 -1.51
CA GLY A 230 -12.52 6.19 -1.10
C GLY A 230 -12.55 6.69 0.35
N GLY A 231 -11.65 6.16 1.19
CA GLY A 231 -11.70 6.28 2.65
C GLY A 231 -12.02 7.69 3.15
N GLU A 232 -12.83 7.82 4.19
CA GLU A 232 -13.48 9.06 4.64
C GLU A 232 -12.52 10.25 4.95
N GLY A 233 -11.20 10.03 4.93
CA GLY A 233 -10.19 11.05 5.20
C GLY A 233 -9.27 11.43 4.04
N ALA A 234 -8.61 12.57 4.20
CA ALA A 234 -7.65 13.15 3.28
C ALA A 234 -6.21 12.79 3.68
N VAL A 235 -5.42 12.38 2.70
CA VAL A 235 -3.96 12.22 2.85
C VAL A 235 -3.26 13.37 2.12
N LEU A 236 -2.42 14.12 2.84
CA LEU A 236 -1.77 15.30 2.31
C LEU A 236 -0.27 15.32 2.65
N GLY A 237 0.56 15.59 1.65
CA GLY A 237 1.98 15.92 1.82
C GLY A 237 2.20 17.43 1.72
N VAL A 238 2.95 18.00 2.66
CA VAL A 238 3.32 19.42 2.68
C VAL A 238 4.83 19.54 2.62
N VAL A 239 5.34 19.97 1.47
CA VAL A 239 6.77 20.06 1.20
C VAL A 239 7.18 21.53 1.20
N GLY A 240 7.70 22.01 2.33
CA GLY A 240 8.26 23.36 2.44
C GLY A 240 9.79 23.41 2.43
N SER A 241 10.46 22.25 2.44
CA SER A 241 11.92 22.19 2.32
C SER A 241 12.38 22.41 0.89
N VAL A 242 13.40 23.27 0.73
CA VAL A 242 14.05 23.59 -0.56
C VAL A 242 15.40 22.88 -0.73
N SER A 243 15.57 21.72 -0.10
CA SER A 243 16.80 20.93 -0.22
C SER A 243 16.84 20.12 -1.51
N GLU A 244 18.04 19.78 -1.99
CA GLU A 244 18.23 18.95 -3.19
C GLU A 244 17.51 17.59 -3.05
N THR A 245 17.66 16.94 -1.89
CA THR A 245 16.96 15.69 -1.56
C THR A 245 15.44 15.82 -1.65
N SER A 246 14.86 16.95 -1.20
CA SER A 246 13.41 17.18 -1.31
C SER A 246 12.98 17.34 -2.77
N PHE A 247 13.76 18.03 -3.60
CA PHE A 247 13.46 18.16 -5.03
C PHE A 247 13.57 16.82 -5.76
N GLU A 248 14.60 16.03 -5.49
CA GLU A 248 14.73 14.67 -6.03
C GLU A 248 13.51 13.82 -5.64
N GLN A 249 13.08 13.88 -4.38
CA GLN A 249 11.91 13.13 -3.91
C GLN A 249 10.59 13.58 -4.55
N LEU A 250 10.45 14.88 -4.85
CA LEU A 250 9.29 15.41 -5.57
C LEU A 250 9.20 14.86 -7.00
N THR A 251 10.32 14.47 -7.62
CA THR A 251 10.29 13.85 -8.97
C THR A 251 9.63 12.47 -9.00
N ALA A 252 9.60 11.77 -7.85
CA ALA A 252 8.92 10.49 -7.71
C ALA A 252 7.40 10.64 -7.49
N VAL A 253 6.91 11.84 -7.15
CA VAL A 253 5.48 12.10 -6.96
C VAL A 253 4.78 12.03 -8.33
N PRO A 254 3.68 11.27 -8.47
CA PRO A 254 2.99 11.14 -9.74
C PRO A 254 2.52 12.49 -10.31
N ASP A 255 2.62 12.64 -11.63
CA ASP A 255 2.02 13.77 -12.34
C ASP A 255 0.53 13.87 -12.00
N GLY A 256 0.08 15.07 -11.62
CA GLY A 256 -1.29 15.32 -11.16
C GLY A 256 -1.51 15.12 -9.65
N ALA A 257 -0.58 14.49 -8.93
CA ALA A 257 -0.61 14.42 -7.47
C ALA A 257 0.15 15.59 -6.79
N LEU A 258 1.03 16.27 -7.53
CA LEU A 258 1.80 17.42 -7.06
C LEU A 258 1.15 18.75 -7.48
N VAL A 259 0.86 19.60 -6.50
CA VAL A 259 0.37 20.97 -6.68
C VAL A 259 1.45 21.94 -6.18
N VAL A 260 2.00 22.73 -7.10
CA VAL A 260 2.95 23.79 -6.79
C VAL A 260 2.17 25.10 -6.66
N LEU A 261 2.32 25.79 -5.53
CA LEU A 261 1.70 27.11 -5.34
C LEU A 261 2.34 28.14 -6.26
N ASP A 262 1.52 28.97 -6.88
CA ASP A 262 1.99 30.07 -7.72
C ASP A 262 2.78 31.10 -6.88
N PRO A 263 4.04 31.44 -7.24
CA PRO A 263 4.86 32.36 -6.46
C PRO A 263 4.27 33.76 -6.27
N GLU A 264 3.59 34.30 -7.28
CA GLU A 264 2.99 35.64 -7.21
C GLU A 264 1.79 35.64 -6.26
N ALA A 265 0.84 34.73 -6.48
CA ALA A 265 -0.31 34.57 -5.59
C ALA A 265 0.11 34.26 -4.16
N MET A 266 1.08 33.37 -3.96
CA MET A 266 1.57 32.96 -2.63
C MET A 266 2.18 34.12 -1.85
N LEU A 267 2.94 35.01 -2.51
CA LEU A 267 3.60 36.13 -1.85
C LEU A 267 2.68 37.35 -1.68
N GLU A 268 1.80 37.64 -2.63
CA GLU A 268 0.86 38.77 -2.53
C GLU A 268 -0.35 38.46 -1.65
N ARG A 269 -0.97 37.29 -1.87
CA ARG A 269 -2.30 36.89 -1.35
C ARG A 269 -2.30 35.41 -0.95
N PRO A 270 -1.56 35.03 0.11
CA PRO A 270 -1.33 33.63 0.47
C PRO A 270 -2.62 32.84 0.71
N GLU A 271 -3.67 33.47 1.25
CA GLU A 271 -4.96 32.82 1.48
C GLU A 271 -5.71 32.52 0.18
N GLU A 272 -5.59 33.38 -0.84
CA GLU A 272 -6.16 33.15 -2.17
C GLU A 272 -5.39 32.07 -2.94
N ALA A 273 -4.06 32.02 -2.76
CA ALA A 273 -3.24 30.93 -3.30
C ALA A 273 -3.66 29.59 -2.71
N ALA A 274 -3.84 29.51 -1.39
CA ALA A 274 -4.35 28.32 -0.71
C ALA A 274 -5.76 27.93 -1.17
N ALA A 275 -6.66 28.92 -1.33
CA ALA A 275 -8.02 28.68 -1.84
C ALA A 275 -8.02 28.09 -3.26
N SER A 276 -7.14 28.60 -4.12
CA SER A 276 -7.02 28.15 -5.51
C SER A 276 -6.42 26.74 -5.62
N ALA A 277 -5.56 26.35 -4.68
CA ALA A 277 -4.95 25.02 -4.64
C ALA A 277 -5.92 23.91 -4.19
N LEU A 278 -7.01 24.25 -3.49
CA LEU A 278 -7.93 23.27 -2.89
C LEU A 278 -8.54 22.31 -3.91
N GLY A 279 -9.09 22.82 -5.01
CA GLY A 279 -9.72 22.00 -6.05
C GLY A 279 -8.75 20.95 -6.63
N PRO A 280 -7.58 21.38 -7.16
CA PRO A 280 -6.54 20.46 -7.63
C PRO A 280 -6.10 19.41 -6.59
N LEU A 281 -5.99 19.79 -5.32
CA LEU A 281 -5.61 18.85 -4.25
C LEU A 281 -6.69 17.80 -3.98
N LEU A 282 -7.97 18.18 -3.96
CA LEU A 282 -9.06 17.23 -3.78
C LEU A 282 -9.19 16.27 -4.98
N ASP A 283 -8.93 16.76 -6.18
CA ASP A 283 -8.90 15.94 -7.40
C ASP A 283 -7.73 14.95 -7.37
N ALA A 284 -6.55 15.41 -6.98
CA ALA A 284 -5.36 14.57 -6.78
C ALA A 284 -5.62 13.45 -5.76
N GLN A 285 -6.20 13.78 -4.60
CA GLN A 285 -6.57 12.80 -3.57
C GLN A 285 -7.53 11.74 -4.10
N ARG A 286 -8.53 12.15 -4.90
CA ARG A 286 -9.51 11.23 -5.48
C ARG A 286 -8.88 10.27 -6.50
N VAL A 287 -7.90 10.73 -7.28
CA VAL A 287 -7.27 9.93 -8.34
C VAL A 287 -6.14 9.05 -7.81
N HIS A 288 -5.34 9.59 -6.88
CA HIS A 288 -4.10 8.95 -6.45
C HIS A 288 -4.19 8.32 -5.06
N GLY A 289 -5.13 8.77 -4.22
CA GLY A 289 -5.24 8.41 -2.80
C GLY A 289 -4.58 9.44 -1.86
N PHE A 290 -3.74 10.31 -2.39
CA PHE A 290 -3.09 11.42 -1.68
C PHE A 290 -2.86 12.62 -2.61
N ALA A 291 -2.50 13.75 -2.04
CA ALA A 291 -1.97 14.89 -2.79
C ALA A 291 -0.75 15.49 -2.08
N VAL A 292 0.09 16.22 -2.83
CA VAL A 292 1.25 16.93 -2.31
C VAL A 292 1.15 18.40 -2.68
N VAL A 293 1.30 19.29 -1.71
CA VAL A 293 1.44 20.73 -1.93
C VAL A 293 2.86 21.18 -1.62
N THR A 294 3.42 22.05 -2.45
CA THR A 294 4.73 22.67 -2.22
C THR A 294 4.77 24.12 -2.67
N SER A 295 5.64 24.92 -2.03
CA SER A 295 5.94 26.29 -2.44
C SER A 295 6.95 26.39 -3.59
N ALA A 296 7.76 25.35 -3.80
CA ALA A 296 8.73 25.28 -4.89
C ALA A 296 9.12 23.82 -5.16
N ALA A 297 9.06 23.38 -6.42
CA ALA A 297 9.39 22.00 -6.80
C ALA A 297 10.78 21.82 -7.41
N SER A 298 11.58 22.89 -7.53
CA SER A 298 12.94 22.82 -8.08
C SER A 298 13.77 24.04 -7.66
N PRO A 299 15.11 24.01 -7.80
CA PRO A 299 15.95 25.18 -7.58
C PRO A 299 15.52 26.39 -8.43
N GLY A 300 15.14 26.16 -9.70
CA GLY A 300 14.66 27.23 -10.57
C GLY A 300 13.33 27.84 -10.13
N ALA A 301 12.48 27.07 -9.43
CA ALA A 301 11.25 27.59 -8.81
C ALA A 301 11.56 28.45 -7.58
N VAL A 302 12.58 28.10 -6.80
CA VAL A 302 13.06 28.95 -5.69
C VAL A 302 13.56 30.30 -6.23
N ASP A 303 14.32 30.28 -7.32
CA ASP A 303 14.76 31.53 -7.96
C ASP A 303 13.58 32.37 -8.47
N ALA A 304 12.49 31.73 -8.91
CA ALA A 304 11.27 32.45 -9.30
C ALA A 304 10.61 33.13 -8.09
N VAL A 305 10.51 32.43 -6.95
CA VAL A 305 10.02 33.00 -5.69
C VAL A 305 10.86 34.21 -5.26
N HIS A 306 12.19 34.12 -5.32
CA HIS A 306 13.07 35.25 -5.00
C HIS A 306 12.89 36.44 -5.94
N ARG A 307 12.80 36.22 -7.26
CA ARG A 307 12.53 37.30 -8.22
C ARG A 307 11.20 38.00 -7.95
N THR A 308 10.16 37.24 -7.61
CA THR A 308 8.85 37.80 -7.27
C THR A 308 8.92 38.58 -5.95
N ALA A 309 9.63 38.06 -4.94
CA ALA A 309 9.85 38.78 -3.68
C ALA A 309 10.56 40.12 -3.88
N ASP A 310 11.61 40.15 -4.70
CA ASP A 310 12.34 41.38 -5.05
C ASP A 310 11.42 42.39 -5.75
N ALA A 311 10.58 41.94 -6.68
CA ALA A 311 9.62 42.79 -7.39
C ALA A 311 8.56 43.38 -6.45
N LEU A 312 8.17 42.63 -5.42
CA LEU A 312 7.23 43.07 -4.38
C LEU A 312 7.90 43.87 -3.25
N GLY A 313 9.23 43.97 -3.23
CA GLY A 313 10.00 44.65 -2.18
C GLY A 313 9.90 43.97 -0.81
N LEU A 314 9.72 42.65 -0.79
CA LEU A 314 9.62 41.87 0.44
C LEU A 314 11.01 41.48 0.96
N ASP A 315 11.20 41.54 2.27
CA ASP A 315 12.39 40.99 2.91
C ASP A 315 12.25 39.47 3.13
N GLU A 316 13.36 38.82 3.49
CA GLU A 316 13.42 37.36 3.67
C GLU A 316 12.44 36.85 4.74
N SER A 317 12.18 37.65 5.78
CA SER A 317 11.23 37.28 6.85
C SER A 317 9.81 37.27 6.31
N ALA A 318 9.42 38.34 5.60
CA ALA A 318 8.11 38.45 5.00
C ALA A 318 7.88 37.34 3.97
N VAL A 319 8.89 36.98 3.17
CA VAL A 319 8.80 35.85 2.23
C VAL A 319 8.51 34.54 2.97
N LYS A 320 9.27 34.22 4.02
CA LYS A 320 9.07 33.00 4.81
C LYS A 320 7.68 32.96 5.45
N ASP A 321 7.23 34.08 6.01
CA ASP A 321 5.91 34.19 6.65
C ASP A 321 4.77 34.01 5.64
N ARG A 322 4.89 34.58 4.44
CA ARG A 322 3.91 34.43 3.34
C ARG A 322 3.83 32.98 2.85
N ILE A 323 4.99 32.34 2.62
CA ILE A 323 5.06 30.93 2.24
C ILE A 323 4.43 30.03 3.31
N ALA A 324 4.81 30.23 4.57
CA ALA A 324 4.26 29.47 5.69
C ALA A 324 2.75 29.67 5.81
N THR A 325 2.25 30.90 5.58
CA THR A 325 0.81 31.22 5.59
C THR A 325 0.07 30.47 4.49
N ALA A 326 0.57 30.49 3.25
CA ALA A 326 -0.08 29.78 2.15
C ALA A 326 -0.13 28.27 2.38
N LEU A 327 0.96 27.67 2.88
CA LEU A 327 1.02 26.23 3.14
C LEU A 327 0.09 25.82 4.28
N ARG A 328 0.11 26.50 5.44
CA ARG A 328 -0.74 26.13 6.58
C ARG A 328 -2.22 26.35 6.31
N GLU A 329 -2.56 27.44 5.63
CA GLU A 329 -3.95 27.73 5.21
C GLU A 329 -4.45 26.69 4.20
N THR A 330 -3.57 26.16 3.34
CA THR A 330 -3.91 25.04 2.46
C THR A 330 -4.26 23.79 3.27
N VAL A 331 -3.48 23.47 4.30
CA VAL A 331 -3.75 22.32 5.19
C VAL A 331 -5.10 22.49 5.89
N ARG A 332 -5.37 23.66 6.47
CA ARG A 332 -6.65 23.96 7.12
C ARG A 332 -7.83 23.74 6.18
N ARG A 333 -7.75 24.29 4.95
CA ARG A 333 -8.82 24.16 3.94
C ARG A 333 -9.05 22.73 3.48
N VAL A 334 -7.99 21.96 3.29
CA VAL A 334 -8.10 20.53 2.96
C VAL A 334 -8.80 19.80 4.10
N HIS A 335 -8.34 19.99 5.35
CA HIS A 335 -8.92 19.36 6.53
C HIS A 335 -10.40 19.69 6.72
N GLU A 336 -10.80 20.96 6.54
CA GLU A 336 -12.20 21.40 6.62
C GLU A 336 -13.09 20.81 5.51
N SER A 337 -12.51 20.57 4.34
CA SER A 337 -13.24 19.98 3.20
C SER A 337 -13.37 18.47 3.33
N ARG A 338 -12.31 17.82 3.84
CA ARG A 338 -12.24 16.38 4.10
C ARG A 338 -11.25 16.16 5.25
N PRO A 339 -11.69 15.61 6.40
CA PRO A 339 -10.84 15.44 7.57
C PRO A 339 -9.54 14.73 7.23
N LEU A 340 -8.41 15.23 7.71
CA LEU A 340 -7.12 14.58 7.49
C LEU A 340 -7.07 13.26 8.26
N THR A 341 -6.63 12.20 7.60
CA THR A 341 -6.28 10.92 8.24
C THR A 341 -4.78 10.67 8.17
N GLY A 342 -4.11 11.24 7.17
CA GLY A 342 -2.67 11.18 7.00
C GLY A 342 -2.08 12.52 6.61
N LEU A 343 -0.99 12.91 7.27
CA LEU A 343 -0.22 14.11 6.96
C LEU A 343 1.26 13.74 6.86
N PHE A 344 1.92 14.17 5.80
CA PHE A 344 3.37 14.16 5.67
C PHE A 344 3.88 15.60 5.64
N THR A 345 4.92 15.91 6.41
CA THR A 345 5.56 17.25 6.35
C THR A 345 7.06 17.12 6.22
N THR A 346 7.67 18.03 5.44
CA THR A 346 9.12 18.17 5.43
C THR A 346 9.59 19.62 5.55
N GLY A 347 10.58 19.82 6.42
CA GLY A 347 11.08 21.12 6.87
C GLY A 347 10.52 21.48 8.25
N GLY A 348 11.41 21.71 9.23
CA GLY A 348 11.00 21.91 10.62
C GLY A 348 10.08 23.13 10.84
N SER A 349 10.35 24.24 10.17
CA SER A 349 9.49 25.43 10.23
C SER A 349 8.10 25.17 9.63
N THR A 350 8.03 24.42 8.53
CA THR A 350 6.76 24.03 7.89
C THR A 350 5.97 23.10 8.80
N THR A 351 6.61 22.09 9.39
CA THR A 351 5.96 21.17 10.33
C THR A 351 5.36 21.93 11.52
N ILE A 352 6.11 22.84 12.15
CA ILE A 352 5.60 23.63 13.28
C ILE A 352 4.44 24.54 12.85
N ALA A 353 4.58 25.27 11.73
CA ALA A 353 3.52 26.15 11.25
C ALA A 353 2.21 25.40 10.94
N VAL A 354 2.31 24.16 10.44
CA VAL A 354 1.14 23.30 10.18
C VAL A 354 0.54 22.78 11.48
N LEU A 355 1.36 22.35 12.45
CA LEU A 355 0.87 21.89 13.76
C LEU A 355 0.18 23.01 14.54
N ASP A 356 0.75 24.23 14.50
CA ASP A 356 0.15 25.42 15.12
C ASP A 356 -1.20 25.76 14.48
N GLU A 357 -1.32 25.72 13.16
CA GLU A 357 -2.58 25.96 12.44
C GLU A 357 -3.66 24.92 12.75
N LEU A 358 -3.23 23.68 13.05
CA LEU A 358 -4.12 22.58 13.44
C LEU A 358 -4.36 22.52 14.95
N ASP A 359 -3.98 23.55 15.72
CA ASP A 359 -4.07 23.62 17.18
C ASP A 359 -3.55 22.35 17.89
N ALA A 360 -2.53 21.71 17.31
CA ALA A 360 -1.96 20.47 17.84
C ALA A 360 -1.18 20.75 19.13
N THR A 361 -1.43 19.95 20.17
CA THR A 361 -0.85 20.15 21.51
C THR A 361 0.34 19.24 21.78
N SER A 362 0.37 18.05 21.17
CA SER A 362 1.49 17.11 21.27
C SER A 362 1.47 16.10 20.13
N LEU A 363 2.54 15.30 20.03
CA LEU A 363 2.66 14.17 19.12
C LEU A 363 2.91 12.89 19.93
N ASP A 364 2.09 11.86 19.71
CA ASP A 364 2.36 10.52 20.21
C ASP A 364 3.30 9.81 19.25
N LEU A 365 4.46 9.37 19.74
CA LEU A 365 5.37 8.51 18.98
C LEU A 365 4.77 7.10 18.89
N THR A 366 4.56 6.61 17.67
CA THR A 366 3.98 5.26 17.46
C THR A 366 4.99 4.13 17.70
N GLY A 367 6.28 4.45 17.74
CA GLY A 367 7.38 3.48 17.72
C GLY A 367 7.70 2.92 16.33
N ILE A 368 6.98 3.35 15.29
CA ILE A 368 7.22 2.98 13.90
C ILE A 368 8.09 4.06 13.23
N GLU A 369 9.07 3.61 12.45
CA GLU A 369 9.94 4.45 11.63
C GLU A 369 9.85 3.96 10.18
N LEU A 370 9.56 4.86 9.24
CA LEU A 370 9.33 4.51 7.83
C LEU A 370 10.63 4.46 7.01
N SER A 371 11.63 5.20 7.46
CA SER A 371 13.02 5.18 7.01
C SER A 371 13.87 5.88 8.06
N GLU A 372 15.19 5.71 8.02
CA GLU A 372 16.09 6.33 9.01
C GLU A 372 15.84 7.84 9.18
N GLY A 373 15.51 8.26 10.40
CA GLY A 373 15.17 9.62 10.79
C GLY A 373 13.76 10.08 10.40
N VAL A 374 12.85 9.16 10.03
CA VAL A 374 11.49 9.48 9.54
C VAL A 374 10.43 8.75 10.38
N PRO A 375 10.11 9.28 11.57
CA PRO A 375 9.18 8.64 12.49
C PRO A 375 7.72 8.83 12.06
N LEU A 376 6.91 7.81 12.36
CA LEU A 376 5.46 7.91 12.35
C LEU A 376 4.95 8.34 13.73
N THR A 377 4.15 9.38 13.74
CA THR A 377 3.56 9.96 14.94
C THR A 377 2.05 10.09 14.78
N ARG A 378 1.36 10.39 15.88
CA ARG A 378 -0.06 10.71 15.88
C ARG A 378 -0.29 12.08 16.51
N ILE A 379 -1.05 12.92 15.83
CA ILE A 379 -1.40 14.27 16.32
C ILE A 379 -2.35 14.15 17.52
N ARG A 380 -2.11 14.99 18.53
CA ARG A 380 -2.96 15.13 19.72
C ARG A 380 -3.47 16.54 19.91
N GLY A 381 -4.78 16.68 20.09
CA GLY A 381 -5.46 17.97 20.25
C GLY A 381 -5.73 18.69 18.94
N GLY A 382 -6.60 19.70 19.01
CA GLY A 382 -7.04 20.47 17.85
C GLY A 382 -8.00 19.70 16.93
N PRO A 383 -8.41 20.30 15.80
CA PRO A 383 -9.33 19.69 14.83
C PRO A 383 -8.79 18.42 14.17
N ALA A 384 -7.47 18.24 14.08
CA ALA A 384 -6.82 17.08 13.46
C ALA A 384 -6.36 16.01 14.46
N ASP A 385 -6.98 15.91 15.63
CA ASP A 385 -6.70 14.87 16.62
C ASP A 385 -6.78 13.47 16.00
N GLU A 386 -5.90 12.56 16.47
CA GLU A 386 -5.72 11.20 15.95
C GLU A 386 -5.12 11.07 14.52
N THR A 387 -4.89 12.17 13.78
CA THR A 387 -4.28 12.12 12.44
C THR A 387 -2.87 11.52 12.49
N LEU A 388 -2.55 10.58 11.59
CA LEU A 388 -1.19 10.08 11.43
C LEU A 388 -0.31 11.16 10.81
N LEU A 389 0.83 11.44 11.44
CA LEU A 389 1.79 12.43 10.96
C LEU A 389 3.16 11.79 10.77
N VAL A 390 3.70 11.91 9.57
CA VAL A 390 5.10 11.64 9.26
C VAL A 390 5.84 12.95 9.12
N THR A 391 6.96 13.08 9.83
CA THR A 391 7.83 14.26 9.75
C THR A 391 9.18 13.86 9.20
N LYS A 392 9.75 14.69 8.31
CA LYS A 392 11.04 14.43 7.68
C LYS A 392 11.90 15.68 7.66
N ALA A 393 13.13 15.59 8.14
CA ALA A 393 14.14 16.62 7.88
C ALA A 393 14.43 16.74 6.37
N GLY A 394 14.72 17.95 5.88
CA GLY A 394 14.85 18.20 4.43
C GLY A 394 15.81 17.26 3.72
N SER A 395 17.00 17.05 4.29
CA SER A 395 18.11 16.27 3.74
C SER A 395 18.04 14.76 3.96
N PHE A 396 16.94 14.23 4.51
CA PHE A 396 16.82 12.81 4.87
C PHE A 396 16.01 12.03 3.84
N GLY A 397 16.23 10.71 3.81
CA GLY A 397 15.48 9.75 3.00
C GLY A 397 16.07 9.50 1.61
N GLU A 398 15.49 8.51 0.93
CA GLU A 398 15.80 8.08 -0.42
C GLU A 398 14.88 8.77 -1.45
N PRO A 399 15.13 8.66 -2.77
CA PRO A 399 14.32 9.32 -3.79
C PRO A 399 12.82 9.01 -3.75
N THR A 400 12.39 7.88 -3.20
CA THR A 400 10.96 7.51 -3.12
C THR A 400 10.34 7.77 -1.73
N THR A 401 11.07 8.35 -0.78
CA THR A 401 10.60 8.47 0.62
C THR A 401 9.27 9.20 0.76
N ILE A 402 9.05 10.32 0.03
CA ILE A 402 7.80 11.08 0.12
C ILE A 402 6.60 10.21 -0.27
N VAL A 403 6.67 9.55 -1.44
CA VAL A 403 5.58 8.70 -1.94
C VAL A 403 5.37 7.49 -1.04
N ASN A 404 6.45 6.81 -0.64
CA ASN A 404 6.36 5.66 0.27
C ASN A 404 5.69 6.01 1.60
N CYS A 405 5.96 7.20 2.15
CA CYS A 405 5.34 7.65 3.39
C CYS A 405 3.84 7.96 3.20
N LEU A 406 3.49 8.64 2.11
CA LEU A 406 2.10 9.00 1.79
C LEU A 406 1.24 7.76 1.51
N ASP A 407 1.78 6.79 0.77
CA ASP A 407 1.13 5.50 0.55
C ASP A 407 0.98 4.73 1.88
N PHE A 408 2.02 4.72 2.73
CA PHE A 408 1.94 4.04 4.03
C PHE A 408 0.85 4.62 4.94
N ILE A 409 0.75 5.95 5.06
CA ILE A 409 -0.28 6.57 5.93
C ILE A 409 -1.68 6.54 5.30
N GLY A 410 -1.78 6.43 3.97
CA GLY A 410 -3.07 6.35 3.27
C GLY A 410 -3.70 4.95 3.26
N THR A 411 -2.96 3.93 3.68
CA THR A 411 -3.43 2.52 3.74
C THR A 411 -3.79 2.08 5.16
N ARG A 412 -3.84 3.01 6.12
CA ARG A 412 -4.02 2.76 7.56
C ARG A 412 -5.31 3.30 8.12
#